data_AF-A0A924XIH8-F1
#
_entry.id   AF-A0A924XIH8-F1
#
_cell.length_a   1.000
_cell.length_b   1.000
_cell.length_c   1.000
_cell.angle_alpha   90.00
_cell.angle_beta   90.00
_cell.angle_gamma   90.00
#
_symmetry.space_group_name_H-M   'P 1'
#
loop_
_entity.id
_entity.type
_entity.pdbx_description
1 polymer ?
#
loop_
_entity_poly.entity_id
_entity_poly.type
_entity_poly.pdbx_seq_one_letter_code
_entity_poly.pdbx_strand_id
1 'polypeptide(L)'
;MLTLFCQSLDAQTEGYTNAATGRTWNNPSSSFLDTAILNQNQRSQLQSAAFNMMMMGNAARTMMKENYGEEKIKAGKATTRITLSPDGSYIEKWAAKAQTPQEQQETRAIGKLCLQTFNDILKAKGLTAYDVTDAQALGFVMSYLVYNGKDPGDARLKKLRQSLRQKFLKDAESQGTPEYEKQQDYENLVIRTMLGVRAYEISKRQNVTASERQSATRMAREYAGGVLKQFWSGSSVDSIELVETGNGFGDKGASLAASGQGTTSFRRVEQSSWAESNAICYEANGVTRISGDKSCFYEMRKRFDAETARLGGANNDVAYANAVAFKIVYPIYFNGVELNAKQFDWVLKEMRKDLSSSSTFQNQSDGERQNNYDYLAYSSVRIVDDYQRAKNSSSSSKNRGGLTGKMQGDFAVQSMESARNAAYLKLQSIFQPRELEDYQLRPDGFTKVR
;
A
#
# COMPACT_ATOMS: atom_id res chain seq x y z
N MET A 1 -10.41 -33.95 -35.52
CA MET A 1 -11.75 -33.87 -34.89
C MET A 1 -12.06 -32.48 -34.28
N LEU A 2 -11.30 -31.41 -34.61
CA LEU A 2 -11.59 -30.02 -34.18
C LEU A 2 -11.78 -29.05 -35.36
N THR A 3 -11.54 -29.50 -36.60
CA THR A 3 -11.68 -28.68 -37.82
C THR A 3 -13.08 -28.76 -38.45
N LEU A 4 -13.95 -29.65 -37.96
CA LEU A 4 -15.33 -29.83 -38.45
C LEU A 4 -16.38 -29.08 -37.61
N PHE A 5 -15.99 -28.39 -36.53
CA PHE A 5 -16.92 -27.66 -35.66
C PHE A 5 -17.09 -26.17 -36.05
N CYS A 6 -16.22 -25.63 -36.90
CA CYS A 6 -16.23 -24.21 -37.28
C CYS A 6 -16.90 -23.92 -38.64
N GLN A 7 -17.32 -24.93 -39.40
CA GLN A 7 -17.87 -24.75 -40.76
C GLN A 7 -19.41 -24.81 -40.85
N SER A 8 -20.13 -24.87 -39.71
CA SER A 8 -21.60 -24.97 -39.71
C SER A 8 -22.32 -23.78 -39.06
N LEU A 9 -21.70 -22.59 -38.96
CA LEU A 9 -22.30 -21.44 -38.26
C LEU A 9 -22.76 -20.27 -39.15
N ASP A 10 -22.68 -20.39 -40.48
CA ASP A 10 -23.11 -19.33 -41.41
C ASP A 10 -24.37 -19.68 -42.22
N ALA A 11 -25.27 -20.50 -41.68
CA ALA A 11 -26.58 -20.72 -42.28
C ALA A 11 -27.66 -20.91 -41.22
N GLN A 12 -28.38 -19.83 -40.89
CA GLN A 12 -29.84 -19.70 -40.89
C GLN A 12 -30.28 -18.48 -40.06
N THR A 13 -31.23 -17.72 -40.64
CA THR A 13 -31.87 -16.51 -40.13
C THR A 13 -32.92 -16.81 -39.05
N GLU A 14 -32.53 -17.51 -37.98
CA GLU A 14 -33.37 -17.64 -36.78
C GLU A 14 -32.62 -17.07 -35.58
N GLY A 15 -33.25 -16.09 -34.92
CA GLY A 15 -32.66 -15.45 -33.74
C GLY A 15 -32.51 -16.44 -32.58
N TYR A 16 -31.33 -16.47 -31.97
CA TYR A 16 -31.03 -17.29 -30.80
C TYR A 16 -31.44 -16.55 -29.53
N THR A 17 -32.61 -16.85 -28.98
CA THR A 17 -33.04 -16.31 -27.69
C THR A 17 -32.33 -17.02 -26.55
N ASN A 18 -31.55 -16.26 -25.78
CA ASN A 18 -30.90 -16.74 -24.58
C ASN A 18 -31.98 -17.04 -23.52
N ALA A 19 -32.09 -18.30 -23.08
CA ALA A 19 -33.10 -18.72 -22.11
C ALA A 19 -32.91 -18.10 -20.70
N ALA A 20 -31.70 -17.65 -20.36
CA ALA A 20 -31.39 -17.03 -19.07
C ALA A 20 -31.65 -15.52 -19.06
N THR A 21 -31.52 -14.83 -20.19
CA THR A 21 -31.65 -13.36 -20.27
C THR A 21 -32.87 -12.88 -21.06
N GLY A 22 -33.51 -13.78 -21.82
CA GLY A 22 -34.61 -13.47 -22.73
C GLY A 22 -34.22 -12.66 -23.97
N ARG A 23 -32.93 -12.36 -24.16
CA ARG A 23 -32.42 -11.57 -25.29
C ARG A 23 -32.14 -12.44 -26.51
N THR A 24 -32.59 -11.98 -27.67
CA THR A 24 -32.38 -12.67 -28.95
C THR A 24 -31.12 -12.14 -29.63
N TRP A 25 -30.22 -13.06 -29.97
CA TRP A 25 -28.94 -12.77 -30.63
C TRP A 25 -28.91 -13.37 -32.03
N ASN A 26 -28.23 -12.71 -32.97
CA ASN A 26 -28.11 -13.20 -34.34
C ASN A 26 -27.05 -14.32 -34.50
N ASN A 27 -26.37 -14.72 -33.42
CA ASN A 27 -25.44 -15.84 -33.41
C ASN A 27 -25.35 -16.49 -32.00
N PRO A 28 -25.04 -17.79 -31.92
CA PRO A 28 -25.02 -18.54 -30.65
C PRO A 28 -23.84 -18.15 -29.74
N SER A 29 -22.73 -17.66 -30.28
CA SER A 29 -21.57 -17.20 -29.49
C SER A 29 -21.91 -15.98 -28.63
N SER A 30 -22.70 -15.05 -29.16
CA SER A 30 -23.16 -13.85 -28.42
C SER A 30 -24.17 -14.21 -27.33
N SER A 31 -25.07 -15.16 -27.59
CA SER A 31 -25.99 -15.71 -26.59
C SER A 31 -25.23 -16.39 -25.44
N PHE A 32 -24.19 -17.18 -25.73
CA PHE A 32 -23.33 -17.79 -24.72
C PHE A 32 -22.58 -16.76 -23.87
N LEU A 33 -22.02 -15.72 -24.49
CA LEU A 33 -21.33 -14.63 -23.77
C LEU A 33 -22.27 -13.86 -22.83
N ASP A 34 -23.52 -13.63 -23.23
CA ASP A 34 -24.54 -12.97 -22.40
C ASP A 34 -24.84 -13.80 -21.13
N THR A 35 -24.92 -15.14 -21.24
CA THR A 35 -25.03 -16.06 -20.08
C THR A 35 -23.78 -16.04 -19.21
N ALA A 36 -22.58 -16.01 -19.81
CA ALA A 36 -21.33 -15.95 -19.07
C ALA A 36 -21.19 -14.65 -18.27
N ILE A 37 -21.58 -13.50 -18.85
CA ILE A 37 -21.62 -12.19 -18.20
C ILE A 37 -22.64 -12.18 -17.06
N LEU A 38 -23.84 -12.73 -17.28
CA LEU A 38 -24.87 -12.79 -16.24
C LEU A 38 -24.42 -13.66 -15.04
N ASN A 39 -23.81 -14.81 -15.31
CA ASN A 39 -23.23 -15.69 -14.28
C ASN A 39 -22.08 -15.03 -13.53
N GLN A 40 -21.22 -14.25 -14.22
CA GLN A 40 -20.14 -13.50 -13.59
C GLN A 40 -20.68 -12.37 -12.70
N ASN A 41 -21.71 -11.65 -13.15
CA ASN A 41 -22.38 -10.60 -12.38
C ASN A 41 -23.09 -11.17 -11.15
N GLN A 42 -23.78 -12.31 -11.26
CA GLN A 42 -24.39 -13.00 -10.11
C GLN A 42 -23.34 -13.49 -9.11
N ARG A 43 -22.22 -14.05 -9.57
CA ARG A 43 -21.11 -14.43 -8.68
C ARG A 43 -20.50 -13.23 -7.96
N SER A 44 -20.31 -12.11 -8.67
CA SER A 44 -19.82 -10.85 -8.08
C SER A 44 -20.80 -10.29 -7.03
N GLN A 45 -22.11 -10.35 -7.29
CA GLN A 45 -23.13 -9.94 -6.32
C GLN A 45 -23.18 -10.84 -5.09
N LEU A 46 -23.06 -12.16 -5.24
CA LEU A 46 -23.02 -13.10 -4.11
C LEU A 46 -21.75 -12.92 -3.26
N GLN A 47 -20.60 -12.68 -3.90
CA GLN A 47 -19.35 -12.37 -3.19
C GLN A 47 -19.43 -11.03 -2.46
N SER A 48 -20.02 -10.00 -3.10
CA SER A 48 -20.24 -8.70 -2.49
C SER A 48 -21.24 -8.77 -1.33
N ALA A 49 -22.31 -9.57 -1.45
CA ALA A 49 -23.28 -9.78 -0.37
C ALA A 49 -22.65 -10.53 0.81
N ALA A 50 -21.86 -11.58 0.55
CA ALA A 50 -21.13 -12.30 1.59
C ALA A 50 -20.12 -11.38 2.31
N PHE A 51 -19.40 -10.55 1.55
CA PHE A 51 -18.49 -9.55 2.10
C PHE A 51 -19.24 -8.50 2.94
N ASN A 52 -20.35 -7.96 2.44
CA ASN A 52 -21.17 -6.98 3.16
C ASN A 52 -21.80 -7.56 4.43
N MET A 53 -22.30 -8.81 4.40
CA MET A 53 -22.81 -9.49 5.59
C MET A 53 -21.71 -9.73 6.64
N MET A 54 -20.51 -10.11 6.20
CA MET A 54 -19.36 -10.24 7.09
C MET A 54 -18.97 -8.88 7.71
N MET A 55 -18.97 -7.81 6.92
CA MET A 55 -18.69 -6.45 7.40
C MET A 55 -19.75 -5.96 8.39
N MET A 56 -21.04 -6.19 8.12
CA MET A 56 -22.13 -5.87 9.05
C MET A 56 -22.03 -6.67 10.35
N GLY A 57 -21.70 -7.97 10.27
CA GLY A 57 -21.50 -8.80 11.46
C GLY A 57 -20.33 -8.33 12.32
N ASN A 58 -19.22 -7.92 11.70
CA ASN A 58 -18.07 -7.35 12.41
C ASN A 58 -18.41 -6.00 13.04
N ALA A 59 -19.07 -5.09 12.31
CA ALA A 59 -19.49 -3.80 12.84
C ALA A 59 -20.46 -3.96 14.03
N ALA A 60 -21.44 -4.87 13.92
CA ALA A 60 -22.36 -5.18 15.02
C ALA A 60 -21.62 -5.72 16.24
N ARG A 61 -20.66 -6.63 16.06
CA ARG A 61 -19.84 -7.17 17.14
C ARG A 61 -18.98 -6.09 17.80
N THR A 62 -18.36 -5.20 17.02
CA THR A 62 -17.58 -4.06 17.54
C THR A 62 -18.48 -3.12 18.35
N MET A 63 -19.65 -2.73 17.84
CA MET A 63 -20.60 -1.90 18.58
C MET A 63 -21.05 -2.56 19.90
N MET A 64 -21.32 -3.88 19.89
CA MET A 64 -21.66 -4.59 21.13
C MET A 64 -20.52 -4.57 22.15
N LYS A 65 -19.27 -4.76 21.70
CA LYS A 65 -18.09 -4.65 22.56
C LYS A 65 -17.96 -3.24 23.12
N GLU A 66 -18.03 -2.22 22.27
CA GLU A 66 -17.92 -0.82 22.69
C GLU A 66 -18.98 -0.47 23.75
N ASN A 67 -20.25 -0.80 23.51
CA ASN A 67 -21.32 -0.55 24.47
C ASN A 67 -21.06 -1.20 25.83
N TYR A 68 -20.72 -2.50 25.84
CA TYR A 68 -20.42 -3.22 27.08
C TYR A 68 -19.15 -2.70 27.78
N GLY A 69 -18.16 -2.30 27.00
CA GLY A 69 -16.93 -1.70 27.51
C GLY A 69 -17.15 -0.32 28.11
N GLU A 70 -17.96 0.54 27.49
CA GLU A 70 -18.36 1.82 28.05
C GLU A 70 -19.08 1.65 29.39
N GLU A 71 -19.99 0.69 29.50
CA GLU A 71 -20.68 0.37 30.75
C GLU A 71 -19.68 -0.02 31.84
N LYS A 72 -18.70 -0.87 31.52
CA LYS A 72 -17.61 -1.23 32.45
C LYS A 72 -16.78 -0.03 32.88
N ILE A 73 -16.42 0.85 31.94
CA ILE A 73 -15.65 2.07 32.22
C ILE A 73 -16.45 2.99 33.15
N LYS A 74 -17.71 3.28 32.81
CA LYS A 74 -18.63 4.10 33.63
C LYS A 74 -18.84 3.51 35.02
N ALA A 75 -18.87 2.19 35.15
CA ALA A 75 -18.99 1.48 36.42
C ALA A 75 -17.67 1.40 37.22
N GLY A 76 -16.56 1.95 36.74
CA GLY A 76 -15.25 1.87 37.41
C GLY A 76 -14.65 0.47 37.44
N LYS A 77 -15.09 -0.43 36.54
CA LYS A 77 -14.65 -1.84 36.45
C LYS A 77 -13.64 -2.08 35.33
N ALA A 78 -13.18 -1.03 34.65
CA ALA A 78 -12.15 -1.15 33.62
C ALA A 78 -10.86 -1.76 34.19
N THR A 79 -10.28 -2.72 33.47
CA THR A 79 -9.09 -3.44 33.92
C THR A 79 -8.17 -3.77 32.77
N THR A 80 -6.87 -3.88 33.07
CA THR A 80 -5.87 -4.47 32.17
C THR A 80 -5.63 -5.95 32.44
N ARG A 81 -6.23 -6.48 33.51
CA ARG A 81 -6.04 -7.88 33.88
C ARG A 81 -6.81 -8.81 32.95
N ILE A 82 -6.22 -9.98 32.71
CA ILE A 82 -6.84 -11.06 31.95
C ILE A 82 -6.81 -12.36 32.74
N THR A 83 -7.84 -13.19 32.56
CA THR A 83 -7.85 -14.55 33.09
C THR A 83 -7.33 -15.50 32.01
N LEU A 84 -6.19 -16.14 32.26
CA LEU A 84 -5.62 -17.13 31.35
C LEU A 84 -6.18 -18.53 31.68
N SER A 85 -6.91 -19.12 30.75
CA SER A 85 -7.30 -20.54 30.80
C SER A 85 -6.09 -21.44 30.49
N PRO A 86 -5.91 -22.57 31.19
CA PRO A 86 -4.82 -23.51 30.89
C PRO A 86 -4.90 -24.14 29.49
N ASP A 87 -6.09 -24.24 28.90
CA ASP A 87 -6.32 -24.93 27.62
C ASP A 87 -6.10 -24.03 26.39
N GLY A 88 -5.00 -23.26 26.43
CA GLY A 88 -4.66 -22.16 25.51
C GLY A 88 -5.36 -22.15 24.15
N SER A 89 -6.35 -21.27 23.99
CA SER A 89 -7.31 -21.38 22.90
C SER A 89 -6.75 -20.97 21.53
N TYR A 90 -5.65 -20.21 21.47
CA TYR A 90 -5.01 -19.86 20.21
C TYR A 90 -4.03 -20.95 19.75
N ILE A 91 -3.30 -21.59 20.68
CA ILE A 91 -2.38 -22.69 20.34
C ILE A 91 -3.12 -23.81 19.60
N GLU A 92 -4.30 -24.21 20.09
CA GLU A 92 -5.09 -25.25 19.43
C GLU A 92 -5.58 -24.82 18.04
N LYS A 93 -6.00 -23.56 17.88
CA LYS A 93 -6.36 -22.99 16.57
C LYS A 93 -5.17 -22.94 15.61
N TRP A 94 -3.98 -22.64 16.12
CA TRP A 94 -2.76 -22.61 15.31
C TRP A 94 -2.34 -24.01 14.90
N ALA A 95 -2.34 -24.96 15.84
CA ALA A 95 -2.06 -26.36 15.58
C ALA A 95 -3.03 -26.94 14.55
N ALA A 96 -4.33 -26.67 14.64
CA ALA A 96 -5.33 -27.17 13.68
C ALA A 96 -5.10 -26.75 12.22
N LYS A 97 -4.24 -25.77 11.94
CA LYS A 97 -3.85 -25.38 10.57
C LYS A 97 -2.77 -26.28 9.97
N ALA A 98 -2.08 -27.08 10.79
CA ALA A 98 -1.10 -28.04 10.33
C ALA A 98 -1.77 -29.26 9.66
N GLN A 99 -1.10 -29.84 8.67
CA GLN A 99 -1.71 -30.83 7.78
C GLN A 99 -1.75 -32.22 8.41
N THR A 100 -0.75 -32.54 9.23
CA THR A 100 -0.62 -33.89 9.83
C THR A 100 -0.74 -33.86 11.35
N PRO A 101 -1.23 -34.93 12.00
CA PRO A 101 -1.30 -35.02 13.46
C PRO A 101 0.06 -34.78 14.15
N GLN A 102 1.16 -35.21 13.52
CA GLN A 102 2.51 -34.97 14.02
C GLN A 102 2.84 -33.48 14.01
N GLU A 103 2.64 -32.78 12.88
CA GLU A 103 2.86 -31.33 12.80
C GLU A 103 1.97 -30.56 13.78
N GLN A 104 0.74 -31.02 14.03
CA GLN A 104 -0.14 -30.44 15.06
C GLN A 104 0.48 -30.58 16.46
N GLN A 105 1.03 -31.75 16.80
CA GLN A 105 1.72 -31.97 18.09
C GLN A 105 2.96 -31.08 18.22
N GLU A 106 3.77 -30.98 17.17
CA GLU A 106 4.95 -30.11 17.13
C GLU A 106 4.56 -28.62 17.28
N THR A 107 3.51 -28.18 16.58
CA THR A 107 2.98 -26.81 16.69
C THR A 107 2.52 -26.49 18.10
N ARG A 108 1.83 -27.43 18.77
CA ARG A 108 1.46 -27.27 20.20
C ARG A 108 2.67 -27.14 21.10
N ALA A 109 3.67 -27.99 20.91
CA ALA A 109 4.89 -27.97 21.71
C ALA A 109 5.64 -26.64 21.56
N ILE A 110 5.78 -26.15 20.32
CA ILE A 110 6.40 -24.85 20.03
C ILE A 110 5.61 -23.71 20.66
N GLY A 111 4.27 -23.71 20.53
CA GLY A 111 3.40 -22.69 21.13
C GLY A 111 3.54 -22.62 22.65
N LYS A 112 3.51 -23.78 23.32
CA LYS A 112 3.70 -23.88 24.78
C LYS A 112 5.08 -23.38 25.21
N LEU A 113 6.14 -23.73 24.48
CA LEU A 113 7.49 -23.26 24.76
C LEU A 113 7.61 -21.73 24.60
N CYS A 114 6.96 -21.15 23.58
CA CYS A 114 6.92 -19.70 23.39
C CYS A 114 6.24 -19.01 24.57
N LEU A 115 5.07 -19.51 25.01
CA LEU A 115 4.35 -18.98 26.16
C LEU A 115 5.19 -19.04 27.44
N GLN A 116 5.77 -20.21 27.74
CA GLN A 116 6.60 -20.38 28.92
C GLN A 116 7.78 -19.40 28.91
N THR A 117 8.54 -19.36 27.81
CA THR A 117 9.73 -18.51 27.70
C THR A 117 9.38 -17.02 27.85
N PHE A 118 8.30 -16.56 27.21
CA PHE A 118 7.87 -15.17 27.32
C PHE A 118 7.40 -14.82 28.73
N ASN A 119 6.68 -15.72 29.40
CA ASN A 119 6.24 -15.54 30.79
C ASN A 119 7.43 -15.45 31.75
N ASP A 120 8.48 -16.24 31.52
CA ASP A 120 9.72 -16.17 32.31
C ASP A 120 10.40 -14.81 32.13
N ILE A 121 10.42 -14.27 30.90
CA ILE A 121 10.96 -12.93 30.63
C ILE A 121 10.12 -11.84 31.30
N LEU A 122 8.77 -11.92 31.22
CA LEU A 122 7.88 -11.01 31.95
C LEU A 122 8.22 -11.00 33.44
N LYS A 123 8.29 -12.19 34.06
CA LYS A 123 8.60 -12.33 35.48
C LYS A 123 9.98 -11.75 35.81
N ALA A 124 10.99 -12.02 35.01
CA ALA A 124 12.34 -11.48 35.20
C ALA A 124 12.39 -9.94 35.09
N LYS A 125 11.47 -9.33 34.33
CA LYS A 125 11.30 -7.88 34.21
C LYS A 125 10.36 -7.27 35.27
N GLY A 126 9.87 -8.07 36.24
CA GLY A 126 8.90 -7.62 37.24
C GLY A 126 7.52 -7.30 36.64
N LEU A 127 7.18 -7.96 35.52
CA LEU A 127 5.90 -7.87 34.82
C LEU A 127 5.08 -9.16 35.02
N THR A 128 3.80 -9.13 34.67
CA THR A 128 2.89 -10.28 34.83
C THR A 128 2.19 -10.68 33.53
N ALA A 129 2.05 -12.00 33.32
CA ALA A 129 1.26 -12.55 32.22
C ALA A 129 -0.25 -12.28 32.36
N TYR A 130 -0.69 -11.92 33.58
CA TYR A 130 -2.09 -11.60 33.87
C TYR A 130 -2.44 -10.14 33.58
N ASP A 131 -1.55 -9.35 32.97
CA ASP A 131 -1.81 -7.98 32.54
C ASP A 131 -1.48 -7.85 31.04
N VAL A 132 -2.50 -7.57 30.23
CA VAL A 132 -2.35 -7.47 28.77
C VAL A 132 -1.38 -6.36 28.37
N THR A 133 -1.29 -5.29 29.15
CA THR A 133 -0.45 -4.13 28.82
C THR A 133 1.02 -4.38 29.15
N ASP A 134 1.30 -5.23 30.14
CA ASP A 134 2.64 -5.74 30.40
C ASP A 134 3.13 -6.59 29.21
N ALA A 135 2.27 -7.50 28.74
CA ALA A 135 2.55 -8.36 27.59
C ALA A 135 2.75 -7.58 26.29
N GLN A 136 1.84 -6.64 25.99
CA GLN A 136 1.92 -5.76 24.81
C GLN A 136 3.18 -4.89 24.83
N ALA A 137 3.53 -4.30 25.98
CA ALA A 137 4.72 -3.47 26.09
C ALA A 137 6.01 -4.28 25.89
N LEU A 138 6.12 -5.46 26.53
CA LEU A 138 7.27 -6.33 26.34
C LEU A 138 7.34 -6.85 24.90
N GLY A 139 6.21 -7.31 24.35
CA GLY A 139 6.12 -7.82 22.98
C GLY A 139 6.57 -6.79 21.94
N PHE A 140 6.14 -5.54 22.12
CA PHE A 140 6.56 -4.40 21.29
C PHE A 140 8.06 -4.14 21.41
N VAL A 141 8.60 -4.03 22.63
CA VAL A 141 10.03 -3.75 22.86
C VAL A 141 10.94 -4.84 22.30
N MET A 142 10.59 -6.11 22.52
CA MET A 142 11.33 -7.24 21.96
C MET A 142 11.27 -7.26 20.42
N SER A 143 10.10 -6.99 19.86
CA SER A 143 9.94 -6.89 18.40
C SER A 143 10.71 -5.71 17.83
N TYR A 144 10.77 -4.57 18.53
CA TYR A 144 11.59 -3.43 18.14
C TYR A 144 13.08 -3.80 18.11
N LEU A 145 13.58 -4.48 19.14
CA LEU A 145 14.96 -4.98 19.20
C LEU A 145 15.25 -5.93 18.03
N VAL A 146 14.38 -6.89 17.76
CA VAL A 146 14.55 -7.83 16.64
C VAL A 146 14.55 -7.11 15.29
N TYR A 147 13.66 -6.14 15.11
CA TYR A 147 13.49 -5.44 13.84
C TYR A 147 14.61 -4.43 13.56
N ASN A 148 15.00 -3.65 14.57
CA ASN A 148 15.94 -2.54 14.44
C ASN A 148 17.35 -2.84 14.98
N GLY A 149 17.55 -3.97 15.67
CA GLY A 149 18.81 -4.35 16.30
C GLY A 149 19.19 -3.50 17.51
N LYS A 150 18.27 -2.69 18.05
CA LYS A 150 18.51 -1.75 19.16
C LYS A 150 17.60 -2.04 20.33
N ASP A 151 18.19 -2.19 21.53
CA ASP A 151 17.42 -2.35 22.77
C ASP A 151 16.89 -0.99 23.25
N PRO A 152 15.56 -0.79 23.37
CA PRO A 152 14.98 0.43 23.92
C PRO A 152 15.33 0.67 25.40
N GLY A 153 15.66 -0.39 26.15
CA GLY A 153 15.92 -0.36 27.59
C GLY A 153 14.67 -0.26 28.48
N ASP A 154 14.86 -0.53 29.77
CA ASP A 154 13.76 -0.68 30.74
C ASP A 154 12.97 0.62 31.00
N ALA A 155 13.64 1.77 30.89
CA ALA A 155 12.97 3.07 31.05
C ALA A 155 11.88 3.29 29.99
N ARG A 156 12.15 2.90 28.72
CA ARG A 156 11.18 2.99 27.63
C ARG A 156 10.09 1.95 27.74
N LEU A 157 10.44 0.71 28.14
CA LEU A 157 9.45 -0.32 28.47
C LEU A 157 8.45 0.19 29.51
N LYS A 158 8.93 0.84 30.58
CA LYS A 158 8.09 1.42 31.63
C LYS A 158 7.17 2.53 31.09
N LYS A 159 7.70 3.46 30.29
CA LYS A 159 6.91 4.56 29.66
C LYS A 159 5.84 4.00 28.71
N LEU A 160 6.22 3.06 27.84
CA LEU A 160 5.29 2.41 26.91
C LEU A 160 4.17 1.69 27.65
N ARG A 161 4.51 0.89 28.67
CA ARG A 161 3.53 0.21 29.51
C ARG A 161 2.53 1.20 30.12
N GLN A 162 3.00 2.30 30.70
CA GLN A 162 2.12 3.30 31.31
C GLN A 162 1.17 3.92 30.27
N SER A 163 1.68 4.24 29.09
CA SER A 163 0.87 4.74 27.98
C SER A 163 -0.17 3.72 27.49
N LEU A 164 0.22 2.46 27.32
CA LEU A 164 -0.69 1.38 26.90
C LEU A 164 -1.77 1.14 27.95
N ARG A 165 -1.40 1.12 29.24
CA ARG A 165 -2.36 1.01 30.35
C ARG A 165 -3.39 2.13 30.36
N GLN A 166 -2.96 3.37 30.19
CA GLN A 166 -3.89 4.51 30.10
C GLN A 166 -4.83 4.41 28.89
N LYS A 167 -4.32 3.99 27.73
CA LYS A 167 -5.13 3.78 26.52
C LYS A 167 -6.13 2.65 26.72
N PHE A 168 -5.67 1.49 27.18
CA PHE A 168 -6.47 0.29 27.35
C PHE A 168 -7.62 0.49 28.35
N LEU A 169 -7.38 1.20 29.46
CA LEU A 169 -8.42 1.48 30.47
C LEU A 169 -9.51 2.45 29.97
N LYS A 170 -9.24 3.21 28.91
CA LYS A 170 -10.19 4.15 28.29
C LYS A 170 -10.82 3.61 27.02
N ASP A 171 -10.31 2.51 26.49
CA ASP A 171 -10.75 1.95 25.22
C ASP A 171 -11.94 1.01 25.42
N ALA A 172 -13.12 1.47 24.99
CA ALA A 172 -14.36 0.74 25.18
C ALA A 172 -14.33 -0.64 24.49
N GLU A 173 -13.80 -0.71 23.26
CA GLU A 173 -13.70 -1.99 22.54
C GLU A 173 -12.83 -3.02 23.32
N SER A 174 -11.66 -2.60 23.80
CA SER A 174 -10.79 -3.46 24.64
C SER A 174 -11.46 -3.90 25.95
N GLN A 175 -12.18 -3.01 26.62
CA GLN A 175 -12.88 -3.34 27.87
C GLN A 175 -14.08 -4.28 27.65
N GLY A 176 -14.74 -4.14 26.50
CA GLY A 176 -15.84 -4.97 26.07
C GLY A 176 -15.45 -6.34 25.52
N THR A 177 -14.18 -6.50 25.12
CA THR A 177 -13.67 -7.75 24.57
C THR A 177 -13.76 -8.88 25.60
N PRO A 178 -14.36 -10.04 25.26
CA PRO A 178 -14.43 -11.19 26.15
C PRO A 178 -13.05 -11.73 26.55
N GLU A 179 -12.94 -12.32 27.74
CA GLU A 179 -11.66 -12.83 28.27
C GLU A 179 -11.00 -13.89 27.37
N TYR A 180 -11.79 -14.78 26.75
CA TYR A 180 -11.26 -15.78 25.83
C TYR A 180 -10.65 -15.16 24.56
N GLU A 181 -11.16 -14.02 24.08
CA GLU A 181 -10.59 -13.29 22.93
C GLU A 181 -9.30 -12.58 23.36
N LYS A 182 -9.30 -11.94 24.53
CA LYS A 182 -8.08 -11.32 25.09
C LYS A 182 -6.96 -12.34 25.27
N GLN A 183 -7.31 -13.55 25.73
CA GLN A 183 -6.36 -14.66 25.83
C GLN A 183 -5.82 -15.06 24.44
N GLN A 184 -6.65 -15.10 23.40
CA GLN A 184 -6.20 -15.41 22.04
C GLN A 184 -5.24 -14.36 21.50
N ASP A 185 -5.56 -13.08 21.71
CA ASP A 185 -4.71 -11.98 21.28
C ASP A 185 -3.37 -12.00 22.04
N TYR A 186 -3.41 -12.29 23.34
CA TYR A 186 -2.23 -12.50 24.18
C TYR A 186 -1.36 -13.64 23.65
N GLU A 187 -1.91 -14.83 23.46
CA GLU A 187 -1.16 -16.00 23.00
C GLU A 187 -0.57 -15.79 21.60
N ASN A 188 -1.35 -15.20 20.69
CA ASN A 188 -0.89 -14.86 19.35
C ASN A 188 0.27 -13.86 19.39
N LEU A 189 0.16 -12.79 20.19
CA LEU A 189 1.23 -11.83 20.40
C LEU A 189 2.52 -12.51 20.90
N VAL A 190 2.39 -13.35 21.92
CA VAL A 190 3.53 -14.04 22.52
C VAL A 190 4.21 -14.97 21.52
N ILE A 191 3.44 -15.80 20.82
CA ILE A 191 3.98 -16.75 19.83
C ILE A 191 4.69 -15.98 18.71
N ARG A 192 4.05 -14.96 18.13
CA ARG A 192 4.68 -14.16 17.06
C ARG A 192 5.96 -13.48 17.54
N THR A 193 5.95 -12.89 18.72
CA THR A 193 7.13 -12.24 19.30
C THR A 193 8.27 -13.25 19.48
N MET A 194 7.99 -14.39 20.10
CA MET A 194 9.02 -15.40 20.41
C MET A 194 9.55 -16.12 19.17
N LEU A 195 8.72 -16.34 18.14
CA LEU A 195 9.18 -16.84 16.84
C LEU A 195 10.14 -15.83 16.18
N GLY A 196 9.82 -14.53 16.23
CA GLY A 196 10.70 -13.47 15.75
C GLY A 196 12.04 -13.43 16.48
N VAL A 197 12.01 -13.49 17.81
CA VAL A 197 13.22 -13.55 18.66
C VAL A 197 14.05 -14.79 18.34
N ARG A 198 13.43 -15.97 18.21
CA ARG A 198 14.15 -17.20 17.88
C ARG A 198 14.83 -17.13 16.52
N ALA A 199 14.14 -16.64 15.51
CA ALA A 199 14.70 -16.43 14.18
C ALA A 199 15.86 -15.42 14.21
N TYR A 200 15.74 -14.35 14.98
CA TYR A 200 16.81 -13.37 15.16
C TYR A 200 18.07 -14.00 15.79
N GLU A 201 17.90 -14.81 16.83
CA GLU A 201 19.02 -15.53 17.46
C GLU A 201 19.68 -16.53 16.51
N ILE A 202 18.90 -17.25 15.68
CA ILE A 202 19.46 -18.13 14.64
C ILE A 202 20.30 -17.32 13.65
N SER A 203 19.82 -16.15 13.22
CA SER A 203 20.53 -15.30 12.26
C SER A 203 21.90 -14.81 12.77
N LYS A 204 22.05 -14.68 14.09
CA LYS A 204 23.29 -14.25 14.75
C LYS A 204 24.31 -15.36 14.97
N ARG A 205 23.95 -16.64 14.74
CA ARG A 205 24.88 -17.76 14.95
C ARG A 205 26.02 -17.73 13.92
N GLN A 206 27.22 -18.11 14.38
CA GLN A 206 28.40 -18.17 13.52
C GLN A 206 28.39 -19.42 12.62
N ASN A 207 27.76 -20.50 13.06
CA ASN A 207 27.78 -21.81 12.40
C ASN A 207 26.58 -22.08 11.46
N VAL A 208 25.86 -21.03 11.04
CA VAL A 208 24.80 -21.15 10.01
C VAL A 208 25.32 -20.67 8.66
N THR A 209 24.85 -21.28 7.59
CA THR A 209 25.15 -20.86 6.22
C THR A 209 24.61 -19.45 5.93
N ALA A 210 25.14 -18.80 4.90
CA ALA A 210 24.64 -17.48 4.48
C ALA A 210 23.15 -17.50 4.09
N SER A 211 22.69 -18.57 3.43
CA SER A 211 21.29 -18.75 3.03
C SER A 211 20.35 -18.92 4.24
N GLU A 212 20.76 -19.73 5.22
CA GLU A 212 20.02 -19.89 6.47
C GLU A 212 19.95 -18.59 7.25
N ARG A 213 21.07 -17.86 7.35
CA ARG A 213 21.13 -16.55 7.99
C ARG A 213 20.15 -15.58 7.34
N GLN A 214 20.17 -15.47 6.01
CA GLN A 214 19.26 -14.59 5.27
C GLN A 214 17.79 -14.97 5.50
N SER A 215 17.47 -16.27 5.45
CA SER A 215 16.11 -16.77 5.70
C SER A 215 15.65 -16.47 7.14
N ALA A 216 16.52 -16.70 8.13
CA ALA A 216 16.25 -16.39 9.53
C ALA A 216 16.07 -14.88 9.77
N THR A 217 16.90 -14.03 9.16
CA THR A 217 16.74 -12.57 9.22
C THR A 217 15.40 -12.13 8.62
N ARG A 218 15.00 -12.69 7.48
CA ARG A 218 13.71 -12.37 6.86
C ARG A 218 12.54 -12.76 7.77
N MET A 219 12.52 -13.98 8.30
CA MET A 219 11.48 -14.44 9.23
C MET A 219 11.44 -13.58 10.50
N ALA A 220 12.60 -13.25 11.07
CA ALA A 220 12.70 -12.40 12.26
C ALA A 220 12.04 -11.03 12.01
N ARG A 221 12.37 -10.38 10.89
CA ARG A 221 11.77 -9.08 10.52
C ARG A 221 10.29 -9.18 10.20
N GLU A 222 9.84 -10.27 9.58
CA GLU A 222 8.42 -10.49 9.26
C GLU A 222 7.58 -10.61 10.55
N TYR A 223 7.97 -11.50 11.47
CA TYR A 223 7.25 -11.66 12.74
C TYR A 223 7.29 -10.39 13.58
N ALA A 224 8.48 -9.80 13.76
CA ALA A 224 8.64 -8.58 14.54
C ALA A 224 7.90 -7.39 13.93
N GLY A 225 8.02 -7.18 12.61
CA GLY A 225 7.31 -6.12 11.89
C GLY A 225 5.80 -6.30 12.00
N GLY A 226 5.32 -7.53 11.95
CA GLY A 226 3.91 -7.84 12.12
C GLY A 226 3.36 -7.59 13.54
N VAL A 227 4.19 -7.69 14.58
CA VAL A 227 3.86 -7.28 15.96
C VAL A 227 3.91 -5.76 16.08
N LEU A 228 4.96 -5.11 15.58
CA LEU A 228 5.09 -3.64 15.61
C LEU A 228 3.92 -2.96 14.92
N LYS A 229 3.51 -3.44 13.73
CA LYS A 229 2.38 -2.92 12.96
C LYS A 229 1.04 -3.03 13.71
N GLN A 230 0.88 -3.98 14.63
CA GLN A 230 -0.33 -4.12 15.43
C GLN A 230 -0.51 -2.97 16.44
N PHE A 231 0.60 -2.39 16.93
CA PHE A 231 0.56 -1.37 17.97
C PHE A 231 1.00 0.02 17.48
N TRP A 232 1.64 0.09 16.32
CA TRP A 232 2.13 1.33 15.73
C TRP A 232 1.09 1.96 14.81
N SER A 233 0.76 3.22 15.07
CA SER A 233 -0.18 4.00 14.24
C SER A 233 0.50 4.88 13.20
N GLY A 234 1.83 4.87 13.12
CA GLY A 234 2.57 5.60 12.07
C GLY A 234 2.48 4.90 10.71
N SER A 235 3.01 5.56 9.68
CA SER A 235 2.85 5.11 8.29
C SER A 235 3.59 3.81 7.95
N SER A 236 4.67 3.49 8.68
CA SER A 236 5.46 2.26 8.50
C SER A 236 6.12 1.84 9.82
N VAL A 237 6.46 0.57 9.96
CA VAL A 237 7.30 0.09 11.08
C VAL A 237 8.73 0.63 11.02
N ASP A 238 9.21 0.98 9.82
CA ASP A 238 10.51 1.62 9.63
C ASP A 238 10.51 3.08 10.12
N SER A 239 9.34 3.66 10.39
CA SER A 239 9.24 5.02 10.96
C SER A 239 9.46 5.06 12.47
N ILE A 240 9.48 3.92 13.15
CA ILE A 240 9.57 3.90 14.60
C ILE A 240 10.98 4.30 15.03
N GLU A 241 11.09 5.41 15.75
CA GLU A 241 12.33 5.82 16.40
C GLU A 241 12.20 5.85 17.92
N LEU A 242 13.35 5.75 18.59
CA LEU A 242 13.44 5.95 20.03
C LEU A 242 13.46 7.45 20.32
N VAL A 243 12.55 7.93 21.17
CA VAL A 243 12.51 9.33 21.61
C VAL A 243 12.57 9.40 23.14
N GLU A 244 12.90 10.58 23.68
CA GLU A 244 12.94 10.80 25.13
C GLU A 244 11.57 11.16 25.73
N THR A 245 10.66 11.66 24.90
CA THR A 245 9.33 12.14 25.31
C THR A 245 8.24 11.06 25.18
N GLY A 246 7.04 11.36 25.69
CA GLY A 246 5.86 10.51 25.52
C GLY A 246 6.04 9.08 26.04
N ASN A 247 5.67 8.10 25.20
CA ASN A 247 5.77 6.67 25.52
C ASN A 247 7.16 6.08 25.26
N GLY A 248 8.15 6.89 24.84
CA GLY A 248 9.50 6.46 24.50
C GLY A 248 9.73 6.10 23.03
N PHE A 249 8.68 6.14 22.20
CA PHE A 249 8.71 5.86 20.76
C PHE A 249 8.05 6.99 19.96
N GLY A 250 8.64 7.36 18.84
CA GLY A 250 8.20 8.45 17.99
C GLY A 250 8.17 8.06 16.52
N ASP A 251 7.54 8.90 15.71
CA ASP A 251 7.54 8.76 14.26
C ASP A 251 8.66 9.62 13.69
N LYS A 252 9.68 8.95 13.14
CA LYS A 252 10.88 9.57 12.56
C LYS A 252 10.53 10.62 11.53
N GLY A 253 9.55 10.35 10.67
CA GLY A 253 9.12 11.27 9.64
C GLY A 253 8.48 12.52 10.22
N ALA A 254 7.64 12.38 11.25
CA ALA A 254 7.08 13.51 11.98
C ALA A 254 8.17 14.34 12.67
N SER A 255 9.18 13.69 13.25
CA SER A 255 10.33 14.35 13.90
C SER A 255 11.19 15.13 12.90
N LEU A 256 11.50 14.54 11.74
CA LEU A 256 12.22 15.20 10.65
C LEU A 256 11.43 16.40 10.09
N ALA A 257 10.11 16.23 9.90
CA ALA A 257 9.23 17.31 9.46
C ALA A 257 9.18 18.47 10.47
N ALA A 258 8.99 18.16 11.76
CA ALA A 258 8.89 19.16 12.82
C ALA A 258 10.21 19.93 13.06
N SER A 259 11.35 19.27 12.89
CA SER A 259 12.68 19.89 13.04
C SER A 259 13.18 20.64 11.80
N GLY A 260 12.42 20.60 10.69
CA GLY A 260 12.85 21.18 9.41
C GLY A 260 14.01 20.42 8.75
N GLN A 261 14.30 19.19 9.20
CA GLN A 261 15.35 18.32 8.65
C GLN A 261 14.84 17.38 7.55
N GLY A 262 13.55 17.48 7.19
CA GLY A 262 12.97 16.71 6.10
C GLY A 262 13.68 16.97 4.76
N THR A 263 13.90 15.90 4.00
CA THR A 263 14.55 15.97 2.68
C THR A 263 13.68 15.34 1.62
N THR A 264 13.75 15.88 0.40
CA THR A 264 13.07 15.37 -0.80
C THR A 264 13.98 14.51 -1.66
N SER A 265 15.26 14.45 -1.29
CA SER A 265 16.26 13.62 -1.94
C SER A 265 16.19 12.16 -1.49
N PHE A 266 16.75 11.28 -2.31
CA PHE A 266 16.96 9.87 -1.99
C PHE A 266 18.32 9.39 -2.53
N ARG A 267 18.80 8.27 -1.99
CA ARG A 267 19.94 7.54 -2.58
C ARG A 267 19.40 6.56 -3.61
N ARG A 268 20.05 6.50 -4.77
CA ARG A 268 19.63 5.55 -5.81
C ARG A 268 19.85 4.11 -5.32
N VAL A 269 18.82 3.30 -5.44
CA VAL A 269 18.89 1.84 -5.32
C VAL A 269 19.10 1.23 -6.69
N GLU A 270 19.82 0.11 -6.74
CA GLU A 270 20.26 -0.54 -7.97
C GLU A 270 19.08 -0.99 -8.87
N GLN A 271 17.96 -1.39 -8.25
CA GLN A 271 16.76 -1.83 -8.95
C GLN A 271 15.51 -1.12 -8.42
N SER A 272 14.74 -0.55 -9.35
CA SER A 272 13.41 0.00 -9.10
C SER A 272 12.37 -1.09 -9.25
N SER A 273 11.70 -1.45 -8.16
CA SER A 273 10.61 -2.43 -8.22
C SER A 273 9.43 -1.94 -9.04
N TRP A 274 9.26 -0.61 -9.17
CA TRP A 274 8.26 -0.03 -10.05
C TRP A 274 8.56 -0.34 -11.52
N ALA A 275 9.81 -0.14 -11.96
CA ALA A 275 10.25 -0.43 -13.31
C ALA A 275 10.09 -1.92 -13.66
N GLU A 276 10.29 -2.81 -12.69
CA GLU A 276 10.10 -4.25 -12.85
C GLU A 276 8.64 -4.66 -13.04
N SER A 277 7.73 -3.97 -12.35
CA SER A 277 6.32 -4.37 -12.30
C SER A 277 5.44 -3.66 -13.32
N ASN A 278 5.83 -2.47 -13.80
CA ASN A 278 4.93 -1.55 -14.51
C ASN A 278 5.43 -1.11 -15.89
N ALA A 279 6.53 -1.66 -16.41
CA ALA A 279 6.95 -1.42 -17.79
C ALA A 279 5.93 -2.02 -18.78
N ILE A 280 4.94 -1.21 -19.17
CA ILE A 280 3.99 -1.53 -20.23
C ILE A 280 4.39 -0.75 -21.47
N CYS A 281 4.84 -1.48 -22.49
CA CYS A 281 5.06 -0.96 -23.83
C CYS A 281 3.81 -1.18 -24.69
N TYR A 282 3.52 -0.19 -25.53
CA TYR A 282 2.67 -0.36 -26.71
C TYR A 282 3.57 -0.17 -27.92
N GLU A 283 3.56 -1.11 -28.87
CA GLU A 283 4.25 -0.93 -30.16
C GLU A 283 3.71 0.31 -30.88
N ALA A 284 4.47 0.82 -31.86
CA ALA A 284 4.08 1.97 -32.69
C ALA A 284 2.68 1.84 -33.33
N ASN A 285 2.16 0.62 -33.42
CA ASN A 285 0.85 0.29 -33.98
C ASN A 285 -0.27 0.18 -32.92
N GLY A 286 0.02 0.31 -31.63
CA GLY A 286 -0.97 0.37 -30.54
C GLY A 286 -1.64 -0.95 -30.13
N VAL A 287 -1.37 -2.06 -30.84
CA VAL A 287 -2.12 -3.32 -30.70
C VAL A 287 -1.50 -4.29 -29.67
N THR A 288 -0.18 -4.31 -29.52
CA THR A 288 0.48 -5.34 -28.71
C THR A 288 0.96 -4.78 -27.37
N ARG A 289 0.38 -5.29 -26.27
CA ARG A 289 0.95 -5.12 -24.92
C ARG A 289 2.18 -6.01 -24.82
N ILE A 290 3.38 -5.43 -24.90
CA ILE A 290 4.59 -6.18 -24.58
C ILE A 290 4.82 -6.03 -23.08
N SER A 291 4.34 -7.00 -22.29
CA SER A 291 4.69 -7.06 -20.87
C SER A 291 6.13 -7.54 -20.71
N GLY A 292 6.95 -6.79 -19.99
CA GLY A 292 8.33 -7.20 -19.65
C GLY A 292 9.44 -6.58 -20.51
N ASP A 293 9.10 -5.86 -21.58
CA ASP A 293 10.07 -5.00 -22.25
C ASP A 293 10.26 -3.71 -21.44
N LYS A 294 11.41 -3.60 -20.77
CA LYS A 294 11.77 -2.45 -19.93
C LYS A 294 12.30 -1.26 -20.75
N SER A 295 12.57 -1.44 -22.05
CA SER A 295 13.23 -0.43 -22.89
C SER A 295 12.43 0.88 -22.96
N CYS A 296 11.10 0.81 -23.12
CA CYS A 296 10.25 2.01 -23.18
C CYS A 296 10.26 2.79 -21.86
N PHE A 297 10.24 2.09 -20.72
CA PHE A 297 10.37 2.75 -19.42
C PHE A 297 11.71 3.50 -19.32
N TYR A 298 12.81 2.85 -19.69
CA TYR A 298 14.14 3.48 -19.64
C TYR A 298 14.28 4.65 -20.62
N GLU A 299 13.67 4.59 -21.80
CA GLU A 299 13.67 5.71 -22.74
C GLU A 299 12.82 6.89 -22.25
N MET A 300 11.62 6.64 -21.71
CA MET A 300 10.79 7.68 -21.09
C MET A 300 11.53 8.31 -19.90
N ARG A 301 12.15 7.47 -19.05
CA ARG A 301 12.96 7.93 -17.94
C ARG A 301 14.13 8.78 -18.42
N LYS A 302 14.88 8.34 -19.43
CA LYS A 302 16.00 9.09 -20.00
C LYS A 302 15.57 10.47 -20.51
N ARG A 303 14.42 10.57 -21.19
CA ARG A 303 13.86 11.85 -21.64
C ARG A 303 13.49 12.76 -20.47
N PHE A 304 12.88 12.19 -19.42
CA PHE A 304 12.55 12.94 -18.22
C PHE A 304 13.80 13.43 -17.46
N ASP A 305 14.82 12.59 -17.34
CA ASP A 305 16.09 12.95 -16.70
C ASP A 305 16.85 14.01 -17.52
N ALA A 306 16.77 13.98 -18.85
CA ALA A 306 17.32 15.03 -19.71
C ALA A 306 16.63 16.38 -19.47
N GLU A 307 15.30 16.40 -19.33
CA GLU A 307 14.56 17.63 -18.99
C GLU A 307 14.88 18.11 -17.57
N THR A 308 15.01 17.19 -16.62
CA THR A 308 15.43 17.49 -15.24
C THR A 308 16.80 18.16 -15.22
N ALA A 309 17.78 17.60 -15.95
CA ALA A 309 19.12 18.15 -16.09
C ALA A 309 19.12 19.52 -16.79
N ARG A 310 18.31 19.70 -17.84
CA ARG A 310 18.17 20.98 -18.56
C ARG A 310 17.69 22.11 -17.64
N LEU A 311 16.87 21.78 -16.64
CA LEU A 311 16.37 22.74 -15.65
C LEU A 311 17.34 22.95 -14.48
N GLY A 312 18.46 22.21 -14.41
CA GLY A 312 19.45 22.29 -13.33
C GLY A 312 19.14 21.40 -12.12
N GLY A 313 18.25 20.41 -12.28
CA GLY A 313 17.81 19.53 -11.21
C GLY A 313 18.66 18.29 -11.02
N ALA A 314 18.60 17.72 -9.82
CA ALA A 314 19.17 16.42 -9.51
C ALA A 314 18.14 15.31 -9.78
N ASN A 315 18.59 14.21 -10.40
CA ASN A 315 17.75 13.06 -10.76
C ASN A 315 17.49 12.08 -9.59
N ASN A 316 17.58 12.60 -8.37
CA ASN A 316 17.37 11.92 -7.10
C ASN A 316 16.63 12.81 -6.09
N ASP A 317 15.86 13.81 -6.57
CA ASP A 317 15.01 14.69 -5.77
C ASP A 317 13.54 14.57 -6.25
N VAL A 318 12.66 14.06 -5.39
CA VAL A 318 11.25 13.81 -5.73
C VAL A 318 10.47 15.12 -5.85
N ALA A 319 10.81 16.17 -5.09
CA ALA A 319 10.16 17.48 -5.26
C ALA A 319 10.53 18.09 -6.61
N TYR A 320 11.78 17.93 -7.02
CA TYR A 320 12.22 18.34 -8.34
C TYR A 320 11.50 17.57 -9.44
N ALA A 321 11.40 16.25 -9.31
CA ALA A 321 10.63 15.42 -10.25
C ALA A 321 9.16 15.87 -10.34
N ASN A 322 8.51 16.16 -9.23
CA ASN A 322 7.14 16.71 -9.24
C ASN A 322 7.06 18.04 -10.00
N ALA A 323 8.00 18.96 -9.77
CA ALA A 323 8.04 20.24 -10.49
C ALA A 323 8.27 20.06 -12.00
N VAL A 324 9.17 19.16 -12.40
CA VAL A 324 9.42 18.84 -13.82
C VAL A 324 8.20 18.21 -14.46
N ALA A 325 7.59 17.21 -13.81
CA ALA A 325 6.36 16.58 -14.25
C ALA A 325 5.24 17.61 -14.42
N PHE A 326 5.07 18.52 -13.47
CA PHE A 326 4.12 19.62 -13.56
C PHE A 326 4.44 20.50 -14.78
N LYS A 327 5.70 20.93 -14.95
CA LYS A 327 6.13 21.79 -16.07
C LYS A 327 5.84 21.19 -17.44
N ILE A 328 6.11 19.90 -17.66
CA ILE A 328 5.94 19.27 -18.98
C ILE A 328 4.49 18.91 -19.29
N VAL A 329 3.67 18.68 -18.26
CA VAL A 329 2.24 18.35 -18.42
C VAL A 329 1.36 19.61 -18.48
N TYR A 330 1.76 20.69 -17.82
CA TYR A 330 1.00 21.94 -17.73
C TYR A 330 0.53 22.48 -19.10
N PRO A 331 1.38 22.58 -20.14
CA PRO A 331 0.96 23.09 -21.44
C PRO A 331 -0.09 22.23 -22.13
N ILE A 332 -0.19 20.94 -21.81
CA ILE A 332 -1.17 20.05 -22.44
C ILE A 332 -2.58 20.43 -22.00
N TYR A 333 -2.77 20.63 -20.69
CA TYR A 333 -4.05 21.03 -20.12
C TYR A 333 -4.37 22.50 -20.41
N PHE A 334 -3.39 23.41 -20.26
CA PHE A 334 -3.56 24.85 -20.47
C PHE A 334 -3.25 25.32 -21.90
N ASN A 335 -3.57 24.50 -22.91
CA ASN A 335 -3.56 24.90 -24.33
C ASN A 335 -2.26 25.53 -24.85
N GLY A 336 -1.11 24.99 -24.45
CA GLY A 336 0.22 25.40 -24.89
C GLY A 336 0.86 26.50 -24.06
N VAL A 337 0.20 26.97 -22.98
CA VAL A 337 0.81 27.92 -22.05
C VAL A 337 1.97 27.25 -21.31
N GLU A 338 3.19 27.73 -21.53
CA GLU A 338 4.39 27.25 -20.85
C GLU A 338 4.70 28.04 -19.58
N LEU A 339 5.22 27.34 -18.58
CA LEU A 339 5.68 27.98 -17.34
C LEU A 339 7.03 28.66 -17.55
N ASN A 340 7.12 29.93 -17.18
CA ASN A 340 8.37 30.66 -17.10
C ASN A 340 9.23 30.18 -15.89
N ALA A 341 10.45 30.71 -15.77
CA ALA A 341 11.38 30.31 -14.70
C ALA A 341 10.83 30.59 -13.29
N LYS A 342 10.26 31.77 -13.06
CA LYS A 342 9.69 32.15 -11.74
C LYS A 342 8.52 31.26 -11.34
N GLN A 343 7.65 30.92 -12.30
CA GLN A 343 6.52 30.02 -12.08
C GLN A 343 6.99 28.60 -11.76
N PHE A 344 8.02 28.11 -12.44
CA PHE A 344 8.63 26.83 -12.13
C PHE A 344 9.27 26.83 -10.73
N ASP A 345 10.03 27.87 -10.39
CA ASP A 345 10.66 28.01 -9.07
C ASP A 345 9.62 28.05 -7.95
N TRP A 346 8.49 28.72 -8.18
CA TRP A 346 7.37 28.71 -7.25
C TRP A 346 6.82 27.29 -7.04
N VAL A 347 6.56 26.55 -8.12
CA VAL A 347 6.06 25.16 -8.03
C VAL A 347 7.08 24.30 -7.27
N LEU A 348 8.36 24.39 -7.61
CA LEU A 348 9.42 23.64 -6.94
C LEU A 348 9.48 23.96 -5.44
N LYS A 349 9.37 25.23 -5.06
CA LYS A 349 9.36 25.66 -3.66
C LYS A 349 8.18 25.05 -2.90
N GLU A 350 6.99 25.07 -3.47
CA GLU A 350 5.81 24.48 -2.83
C GLU A 350 5.90 22.96 -2.74
N MET A 351 6.36 22.27 -3.79
CA MET A 351 6.60 20.81 -3.75
C MET A 351 7.63 20.42 -2.69
N ARG A 352 8.71 21.20 -2.56
CA ARG A 352 9.71 20.99 -1.51
C ARG A 352 9.10 21.17 -0.14
N LYS A 353 8.33 22.23 0.07
CA LYS A 353 7.65 22.48 1.34
C LYS A 353 6.70 21.33 1.69
N ASP A 354 5.87 20.89 0.75
CA ASP A 354 4.86 19.86 1.01
C ASP A 354 5.50 18.49 1.30
N LEU A 355 6.53 18.10 0.55
CA LEU A 355 7.20 16.81 0.77
C LEU A 355 8.15 16.82 1.98
N SER A 356 8.88 17.92 2.22
CA SER A 356 9.77 18.03 3.41
C SER A 356 9.00 18.09 4.72
N SER A 357 7.77 18.62 4.72
CA SER A 357 6.90 18.68 5.89
C SER A 357 5.96 17.47 6.06
N SER A 358 5.90 16.58 5.06
CA SER A 358 5.07 15.37 5.11
C SER A 358 5.76 14.25 5.87
N SER A 359 5.26 13.90 7.07
CA SER A 359 5.77 12.77 7.87
C SER A 359 5.72 11.46 7.09
N THR A 360 4.62 11.19 6.39
CA THR A 360 4.44 10.00 5.55
C THR A 360 5.52 9.91 4.47
N PHE A 361 5.82 11.01 3.79
CA PHE A 361 6.89 11.02 2.79
C PHE A 361 8.27 10.86 3.45
N GLN A 362 8.50 11.51 4.60
CA GLN A 362 9.78 11.38 5.31
C GLN A 362 10.05 9.95 5.79
N ASN A 363 9.00 9.16 6.03
CA ASN A 363 9.10 7.75 6.37
C ASN A 363 9.35 6.81 5.19
N GLN A 364 9.28 7.28 3.95
CA GLN A 364 9.58 6.45 2.79
C GLN A 364 11.07 6.11 2.75
N SER A 365 11.36 4.85 2.46
CA SER A 365 12.68 4.36 2.11
C SER A 365 13.20 5.00 0.82
N ASP A 366 14.51 4.95 0.61
CA ASP A 366 15.14 5.40 -0.63
C ASP A 366 14.53 4.73 -1.88
N GLY A 367 14.22 3.43 -1.79
CA GLY A 367 13.58 2.68 -2.88
C GLY A 367 12.15 3.12 -3.18
N GLU A 368 11.34 3.43 -2.15
CA GLU A 368 9.99 3.98 -2.35
C GLU A 368 10.03 5.38 -2.95
N ARG A 369 10.96 6.23 -2.50
CA ARG A 369 11.17 7.57 -3.09
C ARG A 369 11.63 7.47 -4.55
N GLN A 370 12.53 6.53 -4.86
CA GLN A 370 12.91 6.23 -6.24
C GLN A 370 11.71 5.75 -7.06
N ASN A 371 10.89 4.83 -6.55
CA ASN A 371 9.67 4.39 -7.23
C ASN A 371 8.71 5.55 -7.52
N ASN A 372 8.55 6.49 -6.58
CA ASN A 372 7.74 7.69 -6.79
C ASN A 372 8.30 8.58 -7.90
N TYR A 373 9.62 8.82 -7.91
CA TYR A 373 10.28 9.51 -9.02
C TYR A 373 10.02 8.77 -10.34
N ASP A 374 10.28 7.46 -10.39
CA ASP A 374 10.17 6.62 -11.58
C ASP A 374 8.76 6.65 -12.17
N TYR A 375 7.75 6.55 -11.31
CA TYR A 375 6.35 6.69 -11.69
C TYR A 375 6.07 8.08 -12.28
N LEU A 376 6.53 9.17 -11.64
CA LEU A 376 6.37 10.53 -12.15
C LEU A 376 7.01 10.71 -13.52
N ALA A 377 8.23 10.21 -13.68
CA ALA A 377 8.98 10.28 -14.93
C ALA A 377 8.23 9.57 -16.07
N TYR A 378 7.89 8.30 -15.86
CA TYR A 378 7.19 7.50 -16.85
C TYR A 378 5.83 8.10 -17.21
N SER A 379 4.98 8.34 -16.22
CA SER A 379 3.58 8.73 -16.47
C SER A 379 3.47 10.12 -17.11
N SER A 380 4.38 11.05 -16.77
CA SER A 380 4.35 12.41 -17.34
C SER A 380 4.83 12.43 -18.79
N VAL A 381 5.92 11.73 -19.10
CA VAL A 381 6.39 11.62 -20.50
C VAL A 381 5.38 10.88 -21.36
N ARG A 382 4.72 9.85 -20.83
CA ARG A 382 3.65 9.15 -21.54
C ARG A 382 2.49 10.09 -21.92
N ILE A 383 2.03 10.95 -21.01
CA ILE A 383 0.97 11.94 -21.30
C ILE A 383 1.40 12.89 -22.43
N VAL A 384 2.66 13.34 -22.42
CA VAL A 384 3.23 14.17 -23.51
C VAL A 384 3.20 13.42 -24.84
N ASP A 385 3.64 12.17 -24.87
CA ASP A 385 3.67 11.36 -26.10
C ASP A 385 2.27 11.03 -26.63
N ASP A 386 1.32 10.73 -25.74
CA ASP A 386 -0.10 10.52 -26.10
C ASP A 386 -0.69 11.79 -26.72
N TYR A 387 -0.42 12.97 -26.13
CA TYR A 387 -0.87 14.25 -26.68
C TYR A 387 -0.27 14.57 -28.05
N GLN A 388 1.04 14.38 -28.24
CA GLN A 388 1.69 14.64 -29.54
C GLN A 388 1.20 13.70 -30.63
N ARG A 389 0.96 12.41 -30.30
CA ARG A 389 0.35 11.46 -31.24
C ARG A 389 -1.05 11.90 -31.65
N ALA A 390 -1.89 12.30 -30.69
CA ALA A 390 -3.24 12.81 -30.99
C ALA A 390 -3.21 14.06 -31.88
N LYS A 391 -2.30 15.00 -31.59
CA LYS A 391 -2.10 16.24 -32.36
C LYS A 391 -1.66 15.95 -33.80
N ASN A 392 -0.73 15.02 -34.01
CA ASN A 392 -0.24 14.66 -35.34
C ASN A 392 -1.29 13.87 -36.16
N SER A 393 -2.07 13.00 -35.51
CA SER A 393 -3.18 12.27 -36.14
C SER A 393 -4.32 13.19 -36.60
N SER A 394 -4.65 14.23 -35.83
CA SER A 394 -5.67 15.21 -36.23
C SER A 394 -5.23 16.12 -37.40
N SER A 395 -3.93 16.27 -37.61
CA SER A 395 -3.36 17.06 -38.71
C SER A 395 -3.33 16.29 -40.04
N SER A 396 -3.20 14.97 -39.97
CA SER A 396 -3.11 14.08 -41.15
C SER A 396 -4.48 13.67 -41.71
N SER A 397 -5.56 13.74 -40.92
CA SER A 397 -6.93 13.49 -41.41
C SER A 397 -7.47 14.59 -42.32
N LYS A 398 -6.92 15.82 -42.27
CA LYS A 398 -7.32 16.93 -43.14
C LYS A 398 -6.85 16.79 -44.60
N ASN A 399 -5.92 15.88 -44.89
CA ASN A 399 -5.40 15.63 -46.24
C ASN A 399 -5.83 14.29 -46.86
N ARG A 400 -6.69 13.50 -46.19
CA ARG A 400 -7.26 12.27 -46.77
C ARG A 400 -8.67 12.53 -47.28
N GLY A 401 -8.76 13.22 -48.41
CA GLY A 401 -9.93 13.09 -49.28
C GLY A 401 -9.97 11.65 -49.82
N GLY A 402 -10.97 10.87 -49.43
CA GLY A 402 -11.38 9.66 -50.16
C GLY A 402 -10.75 8.32 -49.76
N LEU A 403 -10.83 7.90 -48.50
CA LEU A 403 -10.78 6.47 -48.17
C LEU A 403 -12.03 6.07 -47.39
N THR A 404 -12.90 5.36 -48.09
CA THR A 404 -14.20 4.84 -47.65
C THR A 404 -14.04 3.74 -46.61
N GLY A 405 -14.98 3.70 -45.67
CA GLY A 405 -14.89 2.96 -44.42
C GLY A 405 -14.80 1.45 -44.56
N LYS A 406 -13.98 0.85 -43.67
CA LYS A 406 -14.17 -0.48 -43.05
C LYS A 406 -13.03 -0.94 -42.12
N MET A 407 -12.02 -0.11 -41.83
CA MET A 407 -10.94 -0.44 -40.87
C MET A 407 -10.78 0.60 -39.76
N GLN A 408 -11.90 1.06 -39.20
CA GLN A 408 -11.92 2.08 -38.14
C GLN A 408 -12.55 1.51 -36.85
N GLY A 409 -12.29 0.22 -36.58
CA GLY A 409 -12.94 -0.56 -35.52
C GLY A 409 -12.22 -0.60 -34.18
N ASP A 410 -10.88 -0.61 -34.13
CA ASP A 410 -10.15 -0.90 -32.88
C ASP A 410 -9.05 0.11 -32.51
N PHE A 411 -8.93 1.21 -33.25
CA PHE A 411 -7.98 2.27 -32.93
C PHE A 411 -8.63 3.32 -32.03
N ALA A 412 -8.64 3.07 -30.72
CA ALA A 412 -8.79 4.17 -29.77
C ALA A 412 -7.50 5.01 -29.79
N VAL A 413 -7.28 5.77 -30.88
CA VAL A 413 -6.39 6.93 -30.82
C VAL A 413 -6.94 7.78 -29.69
N GLN A 414 -6.22 7.87 -28.57
CA GLN A 414 -6.63 8.73 -27.48
C GLN A 414 -6.86 10.12 -28.07
N SER A 415 -8.08 10.64 -27.90
CA SER A 415 -8.41 11.97 -28.38
C SER A 415 -7.52 13.01 -27.68
N MET A 416 -7.34 14.19 -28.28
CA MET A 416 -6.67 15.30 -27.59
C MET A 416 -7.33 15.61 -26.24
N GLU A 417 -8.64 15.40 -26.13
CA GLU A 417 -9.40 15.54 -24.89
C GLU A 417 -9.04 14.47 -23.85
N SER A 418 -8.84 13.21 -24.25
CA SER A 418 -8.37 12.16 -23.35
C SER A 418 -6.98 12.49 -22.78
N ALA A 419 -6.05 12.96 -23.61
CA ALA A 419 -4.72 13.40 -23.17
C ALA A 419 -4.78 14.63 -22.25
N ARG A 420 -5.69 15.58 -22.51
CA ARG A 420 -5.95 16.74 -21.63
C ARG A 420 -6.53 16.32 -20.28
N ASN A 421 -7.46 15.38 -20.25
CA ASN A 421 -8.02 14.85 -19.00
C ASN A 421 -6.95 14.10 -18.20
N ALA A 422 -6.10 13.31 -18.86
CA ALA A 422 -4.95 12.67 -18.21
C ALA A 422 -3.96 13.71 -17.65
N ALA A 423 -3.71 14.79 -18.40
CA ALA A 423 -2.88 15.91 -17.94
C ALA A 423 -3.49 16.61 -16.72
N TYR A 424 -4.79 16.89 -16.73
CA TYR A 424 -5.52 17.44 -15.57
C TYR A 424 -5.35 16.58 -14.33
N LEU A 425 -5.66 15.28 -14.41
CA LEU A 425 -5.55 14.35 -13.29
C LEU A 425 -4.11 14.23 -12.78
N LYS A 426 -3.13 14.29 -13.68
CA LYS A 426 -1.71 14.29 -13.30
C LYS A 426 -1.32 15.59 -12.59
N LEU A 427 -1.70 16.75 -13.12
CA LEU A 427 -1.44 18.03 -12.47
C LEU A 427 -2.11 18.08 -11.10
N GLN A 428 -3.37 17.67 -11.00
CA GLN A 428 -4.11 17.63 -9.74
C GLN A 428 -3.44 16.71 -8.72
N SER A 429 -3.02 15.50 -9.12
CA SER A 429 -2.33 14.58 -8.19
C SER A 429 -0.95 15.07 -7.73
N ILE A 430 -0.23 15.83 -8.57
CA ILE A 430 1.03 16.49 -8.17
C ILE A 430 0.76 17.68 -7.25
N PHE A 431 -0.32 18.44 -7.50
CA PHE A 431 -0.62 19.69 -6.81
C PHE A 431 -1.26 19.51 -5.43
N GLN A 432 -1.70 18.30 -5.09
CA GLN A 432 -2.23 17.96 -3.76
C GLN A 432 -1.23 18.35 -2.64
N PRO A 433 -1.70 18.92 -1.52
CA PRO A 433 -3.11 19.01 -1.10
C PRO A 433 -3.86 20.23 -1.67
N ARG A 434 -3.32 20.93 -2.67
CA ARG A 434 -3.94 22.10 -3.28
C ARG A 434 -4.83 21.67 -4.43
N GLU A 435 -5.93 22.39 -4.61
CA GLU A 435 -6.78 22.25 -5.80
C GLU A 435 -6.24 23.17 -6.90
N LEU A 436 -5.93 22.62 -8.07
CA LEU A 436 -5.38 23.41 -9.19
C LEU A 436 -6.34 24.54 -9.59
N GLU A 437 -7.64 24.31 -9.46
CA GLU A 437 -8.71 25.28 -9.75
C GLU A 437 -8.75 26.47 -8.79
N ASP A 438 -8.16 26.34 -7.59
CA ASP A 438 -8.10 27.43 -6.60
C ASP A 438 -6.95 28.40 -6.87
N TYR A 439 -6.13 28.15 -7.89
CA TYR A 439 -4.93 28.93 -8.18
C TYR A 439 -4.96 29.54 -9.57
N GLN A 440 -4.61 30.82 -9.64
CA GLN A 440 -4.44 31.53 -10.89
C GLN A 440 -2.95 31.72 -11.19
N LEU A 441 -2.56 31.45 -12.45
CA LEU A 441 -1.21 31.71 -12.94
C LEU A 441 -0.93 33.23 -12.98
N ARG A 442 0.19 33.65 -12.40
CA ARG A 442 0.70 35.03 -12.37
C ARG A 442 2.14 35.08 -12.90
N PRO A 443 2.68 36.25 -13.27
CA PRO A 443 4.05 36.34 -13.81
C PRO A 443 5.15 35.78 -12.89
N ASP A 444 4.91 35.81 -11.57
CA ASP A 444 5.83 35.42 -10.51
C ASP A 444 5.50 34.08 -9.83
N GLY A 445 4.43 33.39 -10.25
CA GLY A 445 4.02 32.14 -9.63
C GLY A 445 2.52 31.85 -9.77
N PHE A 446 1.94 31.26 -8.73
CA PHE A 446 0.52 31.01 -8.63
C PHE A 446 -0.03 31.74 -7.41
N THR A 447 -1.23 32.32 -7.54
CA THR A 447 -1.92 32.99 -6.43
C THR A 447 -3.24 32.27 -6.16
N LYS A 448 -3.52 31.98 -4.88
CA LYS A 448 -4.79 31.40 -4.48
C LYS A 448 -5.91 32.43 -4.68
N VAL A 449 -6.97 32.06 -5.38
CA VAL A 449 -8.11 32.93 -5.71
C VAL A 449 -9.41 32.54 -4.99
N ARG A 450 -9.40 31.42 -4.25
CA ARG A 450 -10.54 30.93 -3.45
C ARG A 450 -10.15 30.63 -2.01
#